data_AF-A0A7K5QW71-F1
#
_entry.id   AF-A0A7K5QW71-F1
#
_cell.length_a   1.000
_cell.length_b   1.000
_cell.length_c   1.000
_cell.angle_alpha   90.00
_cell.angle_beta   90.00
_cell.angle_gamma   90.00
#
_symmetry.space_group_name_H-M   'P 1'
#
loop_
_entity.id
_entity.type
_entity.pdbx_description
1 polymer ?
#
loop_
_entity_poly.entity_id
_entity_poly.type
_entity_poly.pdbx_seq_one_letter_code
_entity_poly.pdbx_strand_id
1 'polypeptide(L)'
;QVDCSTYPNTTNEEGKEVLVCSEAVSPICGSDGVTYGNECLLCAYNVEYGTNVSKDHDGECKEAAPVDCSRYPNTTSEEGKVVLLCNKDISPVCGTDWVTYDNECLLCARNQAENGFWGQTNGPSSPWQLGAEPAVDCSDYPKPVCSLDYMPLCGSDNTTYNNKCIFCNAVVDSNGTITLSHFGKC
;
A
#
# COMPACT_ATOMS: atom_id res chain seq x y z
N GLN A 1 -8.69 7.08 2.17
CA GLN A 1 -9.46 6.34 1.13
C GLN A 1 -10.29 7.33 0.36
N VAL A 2 -10.33 7.22 -0.97
CA VAL A 2 -11.15 8.07 -1.84
C VAL A 2 -12.56 7.54 -1.88
N ASP A 3 -13.55 8.40 -1.69
CA ASP A 3 -14.97 8.04 -1.82
C ASP A 3 -15.48 8.43 -3.21
N CYS A 4 -15.46 7.46 -4.13
CA CYS A 4 -15.84 7.67 -5.51
C CYS A 4 -17.33 8.01 -5.70
N SER A 5 -18.19 7.73 -4.70
CA SER A 5 -19.63 8.03 -4.76
C SER A 5 -19.93 9.53 -4.64
N THR A 6 -18.95 10.32 -4.20
CA THR A 6 -19.09 11.77 -4.02
C THR A 6 -18.95 12.56 -5.33
N TYR A 7 -18.42 11.93 -6.39
CA TYR A 7 -18.23 12.59 -7.67
C TYR A 7 -19.46 12.44 -8.57
N PRO A 8 -19.87 13.50 -9.28
CA PRO A 8 -20.99 13.43 -10.20
C PRO A 8 -20.67 12.46 -11.34
N ASN A 9 -21.63 11.61 -11.68
CA ASN A 9 -21.53 10.67 -12.80
C ASN A 9 -22.54 11.02 -13.91
N THR A 10 -22.29 10.50 -15.10
CA THR A 10 -23.20 10.53 -16.23
C THR A 10 -23.16 9.20 -16.96
N THR A 11 -24.04 9.01 -17.94
CA THR A 11 -24.06 7.81 -18.77
C THR A 11 -23.73 8.21 -20.20
N ASN A 12 -22.70 7.59 -20.79
CA ASN A 12 -22.35 7.83 -22.18
C ASN A 12 -23.35 7.18 -23.15
N GLU A 13 -23.17 7.41 -24.46
CA GLU A 13 -24.05 6.86 -25.51
C GLU A 13 -24.10 5.31 -25.52
N GLU A 14 -23.10 4.65 -24.94
CA GLU A 14 -23.00 3.20 -24.82
C GLU A 14 -23.65 2.65 -23.55
N GLY A 15 -24.25 3.51 -22.72
CA GLY A 15 -24.84 3.10 -21.44
C GLY A 15 -23.84 2.93 -20.30
N LYS A 16 -22.58 3.35 -20.48
CA LYS A 16 -21.50 3.24 -19.49
C LYS A 16 -21.49 4.44 -18.56
N GLU A 17 -21.32 4.18 -17.27
CA GLU A 17 -21.12 5.21 -16.25
C GLU A 17 -19.76 5.91 -16.44
N VAL A 18 -19.76 7.23 -16.40
CA VAL A 18 -18.58 8.08 -16.56
C VAL A 18 -18.59 9.16 -15.48
N LEU A 19 -17.51 9.27 -14.72
CA LEU A 19 -17.36 10.34 -13.73
C LEU A 19 -17.03 11.68 -14.41
N VAL A 20 -17.67 12.74 -13.95
CA VAL A 20 -17.40 14.12 -14.38
C VAL A 20 -16.44 14.77 -13.38
N CYS A 21 -15.17 14.83 -13.75
CA CYS A 21 -14.13 15.39 -12.90
C CYS A 21 -13.90 16.87 -13.17
N SER A 22 -13.71 17.65 -12.10
CA SER A 22 -13.23 19.03 -12.23
C SER A 22 -11.78 19.06 -12.71
N GLU A 23 -11.37 20.14 -13.38
CA GLU A 23 -9.97 20.39 -13.76
C GLU A 23 -9.06 20.76 -12.58
N ALA A 24 -9.54 20.67 -11.34
CA ALA A 24 -8.73 20.91 -10.15
C ALA A 24 -7.58 19.90 -10.08
N VAL A 25 -6.35 20.41 -10.06
CA VAL A 25 -5.13 19.60 -9.96
C VAL A 25 -4.78 19.43 -8.48
N SER A 26 -4.85 18.18 -8.01
CA SER A 26 -4.49 17.79 -6.65
C SER A 26 -3.97 16.36 -6.71
N PRO A 27 -2.72 16.17 -7.19
CA PRO A 27 -2.22 14.85 -7.58
C PRO A 27 -2.19 13.89 -6.39
N ILE A 28 -2.37 12.62 -6.68
CA ILE A 28 -2.31 11.52 -5.73
C ILE A 28 -1.55 10.34 -6.34
N CYS A 29 -0.96 9.51 -5.50
CA CYS A 29 -0.36 8.25 -5.90
C CYS A 29 -1.35 7.12 -5.69
N GLY A 30 -1.63 6.34 -6.73
CA GLY A 30 -2.43 5.13 -6.65
C GLY A 30 -1.64 3.96 -6.08
N SER A 31 -2.35 2.96 -5.56
CA SER A 31 -1.76 1.71 -5.06
C SER A 31 -1.10 0.88 -6.16
N ASP A 32 -1.36 1.20 -7.41
CA ASP A 32 -0.70 0.67 -8.60
C ASP A 32 0.61 1.40 -8.96
N GLY A 33 1.00 2.41 -8.17
CA GLY A 33 2.19 3.22 -8.40
C GLY A 33 2.02 4.26 -9.51
N VAL A 34 0.79 4.56 -9.93
CA VAL A 34 0.48 5.56 -10.96
C VAL A 34 0.03 6.87 -10.31
N THR A 35 0.57 7.99 -10.81
CA THR A 35 0.11 9.33 -10.40
C THR A 35 -1.20 9.67 -11.11
N TYR A 36 -2.24 9.95 -10.34
CA TYR A 36 -3.50 10.48 -10.85
C TYR A 36 -3.59 11.98 -10.58
N GLY A 37 -4.08 12.75 -11.54
CA GLY A 37 -4.13 14.22 -11.43
C GLY A 37 -5.03 14.73 -10.30
N ASN A 38 -6.00 13.92 -9.87
CA ASN A 38 -6.79 14.09 -8.66
C ASN A 38 -7.52 12.78 -8.29
N GLU A 39 -8.16 12.77 -7.13
CA GLU A 39 -8.97 11.66 -6.62
C GLU A 39 -10.11 11.23 -7.57
N CYS A 40 -10.77 12.18 -8.24
CA CYS A 40 -11.82 11.87 -9.20
C CYS A 40 -11.28 11.10 -10.42
N LEU A 41 -10.10 11.47 -10.93
CA LEU A 41 -9.48 10.80 -12.06
C LEU A 41 -9.06 9.36 -11.72
N LEU A 42 -8.66 9.09 -10.48
CA LEU A 42 -8.45 7.71 -9.99
C LEU A 42 -9.77 6.92 -10.00
N CYS A 43 -10.85 7.53 -9.50
CA CYS A 43 -12.17 6.89 -9.53
C CYS A 43 -12.67 6.65 -10.96
N ALA A 44 -12.49 7.61 -11.87
CA ALA A 44 -12.85 7.50 -13.27
C ALA A 44 -12.10 6.35 -13.94
N TYR A 45 -10.80 6.20 -13.65
CA TYR A 45 -9.99 5.07 -14.10
C TYR A 45 -10.54 3.73 -13.63
N ASN A 46 -10.89 3.61 -12.33
CA ASN A 46 -11.48 2.40 -11.77
C ASN A 46 -12.79 2.02 -12.48
N VAL A 47 -13.67 2.99 -12.71
CA VAL A 47 -14.95 2.76 -13.42
C VAL A 47 -14.71 2.41 -14.89
N GLU A 48 -13.77 3.08 -15.55
CA GLU A 48 -13.51 2.87 -16.96
C GLU A 48 -12.93 1.48 -17.24
N TYR A 49 -11.97 1.04 -16.43
CA TYR A 49 -11.22 -0.19 -16.65
C TYR A 49 -11.66 -1.35 -15.74
N GLY A 50 -12.64 -1.14 -14.86
CA GLY A 50 -13.10 -2.15 -13.90
C GLY A 50 -12.01 -2.54 -12.89
N THR A 51 -11.13 -1.60 -12.56
CA THR A 51 -10.04 -1.79 -11.59
C THR A 51 -10.46 -1.33 -10.19
N ASN A 52 -9.68 -1.70 -9.18
CA ASN A 52 -9.90 -1.29 -7.79
C ASN A 52 -8.63 -0.65 -7.21
N VAL A 53 -8.07 0.32 -7.94
CA VAL A 53 -6.91 1.07 -7.48
C VAL A 53 -7.34 1.97 -6.33
N SER A 54 -6.63 1.89 -5.21
CA SER A 54 -6.88 2.75 -4.05
C SER A 54 -5.86 3.88 -4.01
N LYS A 55 -6.17 5.00 -3.36
CA LYS A 55 -5.15 6.03 -3.09
C LYS A 55 -4.16 5.50 -2.06
N ASP A 56 -2.89 5.49 -2.42
CA ASP A 56 -1.77 5.17 -1.54
C ASP A 56 -1.40 6.39 -0.68
N HIS A 57 -1.03 7.51 -1.32
CA HIS A 57 -0.73 8.76 -0.63
C HIS A 57 -1.12 10.00 -1.45
N ASP A 58 -1.20 11.15 -0.79
CA ASP A 58 -1.36 12.44 -1.45
C ASP A 58 -0.05 12.90 -2.11
N GLY A 59 -0.16 13.61 -3.23
CA GLY A 59 0.98 13.99 -4.08
C GLY A 59 1.31 12.94 -5.15
N GLU A 60 2.19 13.29 -6.08
CA GLU A 60 2.64 12.40 -7.15
C GLU A 60 3.42 11.20 -6.60
N CYS A 61 3.31 10.05 -7.28
CA CYS A 61 4.16 8.91 -6.99
C CYS A 61 5.63 9.32 -7.14
N LYS A 62 6.45 8.93 -6.15
CA LYS A 62 7.88 9.21 -6.19
C LYS A 62 8.54 8.20 -7.13
N GLU A 63 9.33 8.68 -8.08
CA GLU A 63 10.24 7.81 -8.82
C GLU A 63 11.21 7.15 -7.85
N ALA A 64 11.53 5.88 -8.10
CA ALA A 64 12.51 5.18 -7.29
C ALA A 64 13.88 5.81 -7.47
N ALA A 65 14.44 6.34 -6.38
CA ALA A 65 15.76 6.93 -6.37
C ALA A 65 16.81 5.82 -6.34
N PRO A 66 17.91 5.96 -7.11
CA PRO A 66 19.07 5.11 -6.92
C PRO A 66 19.64 5.34 -5.51
N VAL A 67 20.11 4.26 -4.88
CA VAL A 67 20.70 4.32 -3.54
C VAL A 67 22.22 4.33 -3.62
N ASP A 68 22.85 5.22 -2.85
CA ASP A 68 24.31 5.27 -2.73
C ASP A 68 24.75 4.47 -1.50
N CYS A 69 25.05 3.19 -1.73
CA CYS A 69 25.47 2.29 -0.66
C CYS A 69 26.89 2.57 -0.15
N SER A 70 27.69 3.38 -0.86
CA SER A 70 29.05 3.72 -0.43
C SER A 70 29.08 4.66 0.77
N ARG A 71 27.95 5.32 1.09
CA ARG A 71 27.83 6.20 2.27
C ARG A 71 27.78 5.45 3.60
N TYR A 72 27.50 4.15 3.58
CA TYR A 72 27.36 3.35 4.78
C TYR A 72 28.67 2.68 5.18
N PRO A 73 29.02 2.70 6.49
CA PRO A 73 30.20 1.99 6.98
C PRO A 73 30.03 0.49 6.70
N ASN A 74 31.12 -0.15 6.26
CA ASN A 74 31.12 -1.57 5.95
C ASN A 74 32.42 -2.23 6.44
N THR A 75 32.39 -3.55 6.51
CA THR A 75 33.55 -4.41 6.76
C THR A 75 33.55 -5.54 5.75
N THR A 76 34.68 -6.21 5.60
CA THR A 76 34.80 -7.39 4.73
C THR A 76 34.95 -8.63 5.60
N SER A 77 34.08 -9.61 5.41
CA SER A 77 34.19 -10.93 6.03
C SER A 77 35.46 -11.65 5.57
N GLU A 78 35.87 -12.71 6.30
CA GLU A 78 36.98 -13.59 5.92
C GLU A 78 36.77 -14.22 4.52
N GLU A 79 35.51 -14.39 4.10
CA GLU A 79 35.12 -14.89 2.79
C GLU A 79 35.12 -13.81 1.69
N GLY A 80 35.57 -12.59 1.98
CA GLY A 80 35.59 -11.48 1.02
C GLY A 80 34.24 -10.78 0.83
N LYS A 81 33.20 -11.16 1.58
CA LYS A 81 31.87 -10.55 1.49
C LYS A 81 31.80 -9.21 2.23
N VAL A 82 31.34 -8.16 1.55
CA VAL A 82 31.09 -6.85 2.14
C VAL A 82 29.85 -6.92 3.03
N VAL A 83 29.98 -6.48 4.28
CA VAL A 83 28.93 -6.43 5.29
C VAL A 83 28.74 -4.98 5.72
N LEU A 84 27.56 -4.42 5.48
CA LEU A 84 27.22 -3.06 5.95
C LEU A 84 26.93 -3.07 7.45
N LEU A 85 27.45 -2.07 8.15
CA LEU A 85 27.26 -1.83 9.57
C LEU A 85 26.08 -0.86 9.76
N CYS A 86 24.86 -1.39 9.64
CA CYS A 86 23.65 -0.59 9.76
C CYS A 86 23.31 -0.27 11.21
N ASN A 87 22.86 0.97 11.44
CA ASN A 87 22.24 1.33 12.71
C ASN A 87 20.79 0.79 12.77
N LYS A 88 20.17 0.89 13.95
CA LYS A 88 18.80 0.44 14.19
C LYS A 88 17.77 1.57 14.02
N ASP A 89 18.10 2.62 13.27
CA ASP A 89 17.17 3.70 13.03
C ASP A 89 16.08 3.20 12.08
N ILE A 90 14.82 3.37 12.48
CA ILE A 90 13.66 2.96 11.67
C ILE A 90 13.24 4.18 10.85
N SER A 91 13.48 4.10 9.54
CA SER A 91 13.09 5.08 8.53
C SER A 91 12.74 4.32 7.25
N PRO A 92 11.52 3.74 7.19
CA PRO A 92 11.19 2.73 6.20
C PRO A 92 11.31 3.23 4.77
N VAL A 93 11.80 2.36 3.90
CA VAL A 93 11.89 2.58 2.46
C VAL A 93 11.30 1.39 1.70
N CYS A 94 10.72 1.65 0.54
CA CYS A 94 10.17 0.65 -0.36
C CYS A 94 11.19 0.44 -1.46
N GLY A 95 11.77 -0.76 -1.54
CA GLY A 95 12.67 -1.11 -2.62
C GLY A 95 11.92 -1.28 -3.94
N THR A 96 12.62 -1.14 -5.07
CA THR A 96 12.07 -1.47 -6.41
C THR A 96 11.76 -2.96 -6.59
N ASP A 97 12.18 -3.79 -5.65
CA ASP A 97 11.79 -5.19 -5.48
C ASP A 97 10.50 -5.38 -4.66
N TRP A 98 9.81 -4.28 -4.35
CA TRP A 98 8.56 -4.20 -3.59
C TRP A 98 8.68 -4.58 -2.11
N VAL A 99 9.90 -4.72 -1.61
CA VAL A 99 10.16 -5.06 -0.22
C VAL A 99 10.29 -3.80 0.61
N THR A 100 9.64 -3.77 1.77
CA THR A 100 9.89 -2.73 2.78
C THR A 100 11.17 -3.07 3.53
N TYR A 101 12.08 -2.11 3.61
CA TYR A 101 13.28 -2.16 4.43
C TYR A 101 13.14 -1.19 5.59
N ASP A 102 13.54 -1.58 6.81
CA ASP A 102 13.44 -0.68 7.97
C ASP A 102 14.20 0.63 7.77
N ASN A 103 15.25 0.61 6.94
CA ASN A 103 15.96 1.78 6.45
C ASN A 103 16.74 1.48 5.15
N GLU A 104 17.20 2.54 4.49
CA GLU A 104 18.02 2.45 3.27
C GLU A 104 19.32 1.65 3.45
N CYS A 105 19.89 1.58 4.65
CA CYS A 105 21.10 0.78 4.89
C CYS A 105 20.81 -0.72 4.73
N LEU A 106 19.65 -1.19 5.21
CA LEU A 106 19.25 -2.58 5.07
C LEU A 106 18.94 -2.95 3.61
N LEU A 107 18.37 -2.03 2.83
CA LEU A 107 18.26 -2.19 1.37
C LEU A 107 19.63 -2.34 0.73
N CYS A 108 20.58 -1.47 1.09
CA CYS A 108 21.95 -1.57 0.61
C CYS A 108 22.66 -2.86 1.03
N ALA A 109 22.43 -3.35 2.25
CA ALA A 109 22.98 -4.62 2.72
C ALA A 109 22.48 -5.79 1.86
N ARG A 110 21.21 -5.76 1.44
CA ARG A 110 20.66 -6.74 0.51
C ARG A 110 21.26 -6.63 -0.89
N ASN A 111 21.38 -5.41 -1.45
CA ASN A 111 22.03 -5.19 -2.73
C ASN A 111 23.44 -5.80 -2.76
N GLN A 112 24.21 -5.65 -1.67
CA GLN A 112 25.54 -6.29 -1.57
C GLN A 112 25.48 -7.81 -1.40
N ALA A 113 24.50 -8.32 -0.65
CA ALA A 113 24.37 -9.75 -0.40
C ALA A 113 23.91 -10.55 -1.63
N GLU A 114 23.06 -9.94 -2.47
CA GLU A 114 22.45 -10.57 -3.65
C GLU A 114 23.03 -10.06 -4.98
N ASN A 115 24.03 -9.17 -4.94
CA ASN A 115 24.54 -8.44 -6.11
C ASN A 115 23.40 -7.73 -6.88
N GLY A 116 22.45 -7.15 -6.12
CA GLY A 116 21.29 -6.42 -6.61
C GLY A 116 21.57 -4.94 -6.85
N PHE A 117 20.66 -4.28 -7.58
CA PHE A 117 20.71 -2.85 -7.88
C PHE A 117 19.34 -2.19 -7.63
N TRP A 118 18.71 -2.53 -6.51
CA TRP A 118 17.39 -2.02 -6.17
C TRP A 118 17.50 -0.59 -5.65
N GLY A 119 16.73 0.31 -6.28
CA GLY A 119 16.50 1.67 -5.79
C GLY A 119 15.40 1.69 -4.73
N GLN A 120 14.99 2.88 -4.31
CA GLN A 120 13.97 3.02 -3.27
C GLN A 120 13.00 4.18 -3.50
N THR A 121 11.83 4.08 -2.89
CA THR A 121 10.95 5.22 -2.59
C THR A 121 10.84 5.40 -1.07
N ASN A 122 10.45 6.60 -0.64
CA ASN A 122 10.32 6.91 0.79
C ASN A 122 9.03 6.31 1.35
N GLY A 123 9.12 5.65 2.51
CA GLY A 123 7.99 4.98 3.16
C GLY A 123 7.96 3.46 2.87
N PRO A 124 7.11 2.70 3.56
CA PRO A 124 6.97 1.27 3.31
C PRO A 124 6.30 1.00 1.95
N SER A 125 6.47 -0.23 1.44
CA SER A 125 5.73 -0.70 0.27
C SER A 125 4.24 -0.77 0.56
N SER A 126 3.42 -0.41 -0.43
CA SER A 126 1.98 -0.56 -0.34
C SER A 126 1.66 -2.07 -0.20
N PRO A 127 0.76 -2.47 0.71
CA PRO A 127 0.36 -3.87 0.88
C PRO A 127 -0.10 -4.54 -0.43
N TRP A 128 -0.57 -3.72 -1.38
CA TRP A 128 -1.10 -4.11 -2.68
C TRP A 128 -0.04 -4.45 -3.74
N GLN A 129 1.20 -3.97 -3.61
CA GLN A 129 2.27 -4.21 -4.58
C GLN A 129 2.98 -5.55 -4.39
N LEU A 130 2.78 -6.21 -3.26
CA LEU A 130 3.42 -7.49 -2.93
C LEU A 130 2.75 -8.71 -3.56
N GLY A 131 1.68 -8.55 -4.36
CA GLY A 131 0.93 -9.68 -4.93
C GLY A 131 0.34 -10.64 -3.88
N ALA A 132 0.45 -10.29 -2.60
CA ALA A 132 -0.34 -10.87 -1.55
C ALA A 132 -1.75 -10.34 -1.76
N GLU A 133 -2.70 -11.25 -1.97
CA GLU A 133 -4.10 -10.94 -1.68
C GLU A 133 -4.14 -10.18 -0.35
N PRO A 134 -4.99 -9.14 -0.20
CA PRO A 134 -5.11 -8.41 1.05
C PRO A 134 -5.57 -9.37 2.15
N ALA A 135 -4.62 -10.09 2.75
CA ALA A 135 -4.87 -11.11 3.74
C ALA A 135 -4.75 -10.42 5.08
N VAL A 136 -5.90 -10.21 5.71
CA VAL A 136 -5.93 -9.72 7.07
C VAL A 136 -5.66 -10.91 7.98
N ASP A 137 -4.43 -11.00 8.49
CA ASP A 137 -4.06 -12.04 9.45
C ASP A 137 -4.81 -11.83 10.78
N CYS A 138 -5.70 -12.76 11.09
CA CYS A 138 -6.51 -12.79 12.30
C CYS A 138 -6.08 -13.91 13.28
N SER A 139 -4.90 -14.51 13.11
CA SER A 139 -4.45 -15.67 13.91
C SER A 139 -4.33 -15.38 15.42
N ASP A 140 -4.03 -14.13 15.79
CA ASP A 140 -3.87 -13.67 17.18
C ASP A 140 -5.17 -13.18 17.83
N TYR A 141 -6.32 -13.45 17.24
CA TYR A 141 -7.65 -13.03 17.72
C TYR A 141 -8.40 -14.20 18.38
N PRO A 142 -9.34 -13.95 19.30
CA PRO A 142 -9.97 -12.67 19.62
C PRO A 142 -9.16 -11.77 20.56
N LYS A 143 -9.34 -10.45 20.44
CA LYS A 143 -8.77 -9.44 21.35
C LYS A 143 -9.89 -8.62 22.00
N PRO A 144 -9.97 -8.58 23.34
CA PRO A 144 -11.09 -7.94 24.05
C PRO A 144 -11.07 -6.40 23.99
N VAL A 145 -9.91 -5.81 23.70
CA VAL A 145 -9.73 -4.37 23.60
C VAL A 145 -9.17 -4.04 22.22
N CYS A 146 -9.87 -3.16 21.51
CA CYS A 146 -9.45 -2.61 20.23
C CYS A 146 -9.08 -1.14 20.38
N SER A 147 -8.09 -0.69 19.61
CA SER A 147 -7.80 0.73 19.45
C SER A 147 -8.94 1.44 18.70
N LEU A 148 -9.00 2.77 18.85
CA LEU A 148 -9.99 3.62 18.17
C LEU A 148 -9.48 4.13 16.81
N ASP A 149 -8.37 3.59 16.32
CA ASP A 149 -7.80 3.94 15.02
C ASP A 149 -8.82 3.63 13.93
N TYR A 150 -8.96 4.55 12.97
CA TYR A 150 -9.92 4.42 11.88
C TYR A 150 -9.20 4.04 10.58
N MET A 151 -9.16 2.74 10.31
CA MET A 151 -8.59 2.13 9.11
C MET A 151 -9.60 1.08 8.60
N PRO A 152 -10.66 1.51 7.89
CA PRO A 152 -11.82 0.68 7.66
C PRO A 152 -11.52 -0.53 6.77
N LEU A 153 -12.29 -1.61 6.94
CA LEU A 153 -12.25 -2.82 6.11
C LEU A 153 -13.69 -3.22 5.74
N CYS A 154 -13.90 -3.67 4.50
CA CYS A 154 -15.19 -4.17 4.03
C CYS A 154 -15.17 -5.70 4.07
N GLY A 155 -16.07 -6.28 4.86
CA GLY A 155 -16.26 -7.74 4.91
C GLY A 155 -17.05 -8.28 3.72
N SER A 156 -16.96 -9.59 3.50
CA SER A 156 -17.78 -10.32 2.52
C SER A 156 -19.28 -10.30 2.85
N ASP A 157 -19.64 -9.87 4.05
CA ASP A 157 -20.99 -9.62 4.53
C ASP A 157 -21.50 -8.20 4.21
N ASN A 158 -20.72 -7.40 3.46
CA ASN A 158 -20.99 -6.01 3.12
C ASN A 158 -21.06 -5.08 4.35
N THR A 159 -20.37 -5.46 5.44
CA THR A 159 -20.23 -4.63 6.65
C THR A 159 -18.88 -3.90 6.64
N THR A 160 -18.92 -2.60 6.98
CA THR A 160 -17.71 -1.81 7.24
C THR A 160 -17.26 -2.02 8.69
N TYR A 161 -16.04 -2.50 8.87
CA TYR A 161 -15.36 -2.65 10.15
C TYR A 161 -14.37 -1.51 10.36
N ASN A 162 -14.46 -0.81 11.49
CA ASN A 162 -13.70 0.42 11.72
C ASN A 162 -12.17 0.24 11.70
N ASN A 163 -11.70 -0.96 12.06
CA ASN A 163 -10.29 -1.34 11.98
C ASN A 163 -10.12 -2.86 11.99
N LYS A 164 -8.87 -3.29 11.78
CA LYS A 164 -8.46 -4.70 11.78
C LYS A 164 -8.94 -5.46 13.02
N CYS A 165 -8.93 -4.82 14.19
CA CYS A 165 -9.31 -5.49 15.43
C CYS A 165 -10.79 -5.83 15.47
N ILE A 166 -11.65 -4.89 15.08
CA ILE A 166 -13.10 -5.11 15.01
C ILE A 166 -13.43 -6.13 13.90
N PHE A 167 -12.77 -6.06 12.75
CA PHE A 167 -12.90 -7.05 11.68
C PHE A 167 -12.52 -8.45 12.14
N CYS A 168 -11.31 -8.64 12.68
CA CYS A 168 -10.84 -9.96 13.07
C CYS A 168 -11.63 -10.59 14.23
N ASN A 169 -12.13 -9.80 15.17
CA ASN A 169 -13.05 -10.32 16.18
C ASN A 169 -14.33 -10.85 15.51
N ALA A 170 -14.89 -10.16 14.52
CA ALA A 170 -16.06 -10.63 13.78
C ALA A 170 -15.75 -11.88 12.92
N VAL A 171 -14.56 -11.98 12.34
CA VAL A 171 -14.11 -13.20 11.64
C VAL A 171 -14.09 -14.39 12.60
N VAL A 172 -13.54 -14.21 13.81
CA VAL A 172 -13.53 -15.26 14.84
C VAL A 172 -14.94 -15.60 15.31
N ASP A 173 -15.78 -14.60 15.59
CA ASP A 173 -17.17 -14.79 16.03
C ASP A 173 -18.04 -15.49 14.97
N SER A 174 -17.74 -15.29 13.69
CA SER A 174 -18.39 -15.96 12.55
C SER A 174 -17.74 -17.30 12.17
N ASN A 175 -16.77 -17.77 12.96
CA ASN A 175 -16.02 -19.01 12.72
C ASN A 175 -15.36 -19.04 11.31
N GLY A 176 -14.85 -17.89 10.86
CA GLY A 176 -14.15 -17.74 9.58
C GLY A 176 -15.04 -17.56 8.36
N THR A 177 -16.36 -17.41 8.54
CA THR A 177 -17.31 -17.20 7.41
C THR A 177 -17.14 -15.83 6.77
N ILE A 178 -16.82 -14.81 7.58
CA ILE A 178 -16.54 -13.45 7.10
C ILE A 178 -15.11 -13.43 6.58
N THR A 179 -14.94 -13.02 5.33
CA THR A 179 -13.65 -12.81 4.67
C THR A 179 -13.51 -11.35 4.30
N LEU A 180 -12.28 -10.91 3.99
CA LEU A 180 -12.09 -9.54 3.50
C LEU A 180 -12.61 -9.48 2.06
N SER A 181 -13.50 -8.53 1.79
CA SER A 181 -13.87 -8.15 0.42
C SER A 181 -12.82 -7.19 -0.15
N HIS A 182 -12.60 -6.07 0.55
CA HIS A 182 -11.51 -5.13 0.26
C HIS A 182 -11.20 -4.25 1.48
N PHE A 183 -10.03 -3.62 1.50
CA PHE A 183 -9.76 -2.57 2.47
C PHE A 183 -10.60 -1.32 2.17
N GLY A 184 -11.00 -0.63 3.23
CA GLY A 184 -11.86 0.54 3.17
C GLY A 184 -13.30 0.29 3.61
N LYS A 185 -14.16 1.30 3.49
CA LYS A 185 -15.62 1.12 3.69
C LYS A 185 -16.24 0.31 2.56
N CYS A 186 -17.27 -0.47 2.86
CA CYS A 186 -18.33 -0.78 1.91
C CYS A 186 -19.17 0.51 1.68
#